data_AF-A0AAD3D049-F1
#
_entry.id   AF-A0AAD3D049-F1
#
_cell.length_a   1.000
_cell.length_b   1.000
_cell.length_c   1.000
_cell.angle_alpha   90.00
_cell.angle_beta   90.00
_cell.angle_gamma   90.00
#
_symmetry.space_group_name_H-M   'P 1'
#
loop_
_entity.id
_entity.type
_entity.pdbx_description
1 polymer ?
#
loop_
_entity_poly.entity_id
_entity_poly.type
_entity_poly.pdbx_seq_one_letter_code
_entity_poly.pdbx_strand_id
1 'polypeptide(L)'
;MLRQKVQQNDSMIDSSSTGKKIQLKVQKQRKYIFHITIVVVAVCYVGSLFNHERSNFEVENEIVNINKTPTTDPQKEQTKFISYKIVRNESWRSYILQNLYAPYVGPCRASEYKLTESFKQPGVIDFHALIDTNLRILYIGDSVAMQHAQMLQEASKINARKVVRSLAKGQGHGELAHVARTDYNGIVAALRINHFFMDKGKDLLDPKEHPPNFGPGWFSRDVQVLSEMIHEWNDNLASLPDPFESKENTIQGNFSFEDKDELFDVLVYQLSPGWWMNKNKEQESIQFLKEYFHNSIQFGFSFTKVKTIIVQTIPVMNNLGSLSEAKEMNAFIIKYARDFNLNQTEAGDNDAYRRILVLDLFAYTIHLFLQNSQDIGKFPREEGKNLQRKLFNCESYDDFLVEATAMEMLMSDTKNCYLGGCRRKGFVCADSNCKTKSAITKDGMHHCNSQVGGRINTATACLLKCRYSGDGKVNDIHSLTECEMKCNKLYMSLDVVDWKDARPISMNWQAIDLLGRKNITRSVDSVAYSYEN
;
A
#
# COMPACT_ATOMS: atom_id res chain seq x y z
N MET A 1 53.32 32.06 -14.82
CA MET A 1 51.88 31.86 -15.12
C MET A 1 51.12 31.84 -13.78
N LEU A 2 51.11 32.89 -12.95
CA LEU A 2 50.32 34.16 -12.94
C LEU A 2 48.83 33.96 -13.26
N ARG A 3 47.83 34.48 -12.53
CA ARG A 3 47.61 35.09 -11.20
C ARG A 3 46.10 35.49 -11.21
N GLN A 4 45.54 35.77 -10.04
CA GLN A 4 44.23 36.42 -9.80
C GLN A 4 43.81 37.48 -10.83
N LYS A 5 42.49 37.65 -11.02
CA LYS A 5 41.88 38.99 -11.11
C LYS A 5 40.39 39.00 -10.73
N VAL A 6 40.13 39.71 -9.63
CA VAL A 6 38.87 40.43 -9.36
C VAL A 6 38.81 41.63 -10.31
N GLN A 7 37.63 41.94 -10.84
CA GLN A 7 37.30 43.30 -11.27
C GLN A 7 35.79 43.56 -11.17
N GLN A 8 35.43 44.38 -10.18
CA GLN A 8 34.28 45.28 -10.23
C GLN A 8 34.55 46.38 -11.28
N ASN A 9 33.51 46.85 -11.97
CA ASN A 9 33.11 48.26 -11.97
C ASN A 9 31.87 48.50 -12.85
N ASP A 10 30.81 48.96 -12.17
CA ASP A 10 29.96 50.11 -12.47
C ASP A 10 30.03 50.77 -13.87
N SER A 11 28.84 51.00 -14.45
CA SER A 11 28.50 52.33 -15.00
C SER A 11 26.98 52.54 -15.10
N MET A 12 26.55 53.62 -14.41
CA MET A 12 25.57 54.66 -14.76
C MET A 12 24.19 54.25 -15.31
N ILE A 13 23.09 54.48 -14.58
CA ILE A 13 22.36 55.76 -14.45
C ILE A 13 21.99 56.34 -15.84
N ASP A 14 20.72 56.22 -16.22
CA ASP A 14 19.93 57.43 -16.45
C ASP A 14 18.45 57.23 -16.12
N SER A 15 17.94 58.27 -15.48
CA SER A 15 16.58 58.50 -15.01
C SER A 15 15.80 59.26 -16.07
N SER A 16 14.54 58.91 -16.32
CA SER A 16 13.52 59.95 -16.46
C SER A 16 12.10 59.40 -16.31
N SER A 17 11.41 60.07 -15.39
CA SER A 17 9.99 60.02 -15.09
C SER A 17 9.12 60.36 -16.31
N THR A 18 7.92 59.80 -16.38
CA THR A 18 6.64 60.55 -16.33
C THR A 18 5.45 59.62 -16.61
N GLY A 19 4.30 59.89 -15.99
CA GLY A 19 3.01 59.53 -16.59
C GLY A 19 2.12 58.55 -15.81
N LYS A 20 1.39 59.08 -14.83
CA LYS A 20 0.19 58.50 -14.22
C LYS A 20 -0.80 57.94 -15.25
N LYS A 21 -1.37 56.77 -14.99
CA LYS A 21 -2.81 56.47 -15.12
C LYS A 21 -3.18 55.23 -14.30
N ILE A 22 -3.56 55.46 -13.05
CA ILE A 22 -4.24 54.46 -12.21
C ILE A 22 -5.70 54.43 -12.69
N GLN A 23 -6.09 53.37 -13.40
CA GLN A 23 -7.50 53.05 -13.60
C GLN A 23 -8.03 52.30 -12.37
N LEU A 24 -8.76 53.04 -11.54
CA LEU A 24 -9.64 52.50 -10.50
C LEU A 24 -10.71 51.61 -11.17
N LYS A 25 -10.57 50.29 -11.04
CA LYS A 25 -11.65 49.35 -11.36
C LYS A 25 -12.64 49.32 -10.19
N VAL A 26 -13.80 49.90 -10.45
CA VAL A 26 -14.99 49.95 -9.59
C VAL A 26 -15.39 48.52 -9.18
N GLN A 27 -15.41 48.28 -7.86
CA GLN A 27 -16.05 47.13 -7.23
C GLN A 27 -17.56 47.19 -7.49
N LYS A 28 -18.06 46.20 -8.23
CA LYS A 28 -19.50 45.98 -8.38
C LYS A 28 -19.98 45.13 -7.20
N GLN A 29 -20.64 45.76 -6.23
CA GLN A 29 -21.41 45.09 -5.18
C GLN A 29 -22.48 44.20 -5.83
N ARG A 30 -22.45 42.90 -5.55
CA ARG A 30 -23.58 42.00 -5.82
C ARG A 30 -24.49 41.96 -4.60
N LYS A 31 -25.70 42.48 -4.76
CA LYS A 31 -26.84 42.29 -3.86
C LYS A 31 -27.18 40.80 -3.81
N TYR A 32 -27.12 40.20 -2.62
CA TYR A 32 -27.77 38.92 -2.35
C TYR A 32 -29.25 39.19 -2.07
N ILE A 33 -30.12 38.72 -2.97
CA ILE A 33 -31.55 38.61 -2.72
C ILE A 33 -31.76 37.19 -2.19
N PHE A 34 -32.15 37.08 -0.91
CA PHE A 34 -32.67 35.85 -0.34
C PHE A 34 -34.08 35.60 -0.88
N HIS A 35 -34.26 34.54 -1.66
CA HIS A 35 -35.56 33.93 -1.88
C HIS A 35 -35.60 32.63 -1.09
N ILE A 36 -36.21 32.70 0.08
CA ILE A 36 -36.67 31.55 0.85
C ILE A 36 -37.91 31.03 0.13
N THR A 37 -37.78 29.88 -0.52
CA THR A 37 -38.95 29.11 -0.97
C THR A 37 -39.13 27.97 0.03
N ILE A 38 -40.17 28.09 0.85
CA ILE A 38 -40.66 27.00 1.72
C ILE A 38 -41.43 26.05 0.81
N VAL A 39 -40.92 24.84 0.64
CA VAL A 39 -41.69 23.74 0.05
C VAL A 39 -42.04 22.77 1.19
N VAL A 40 -43.28 22.87 1.64
CA VAL A 40 -43.96 21.85 2.42
C VAL A 40 -44.42 20.77 1.44
N VAL A 41 -43.92 19.55 1.56
CA VAL A 41 -44.60 18.39 0.96
C VAL A 41 -44.74 17.28 1.98
N ALA A 42 -46.01 17.05 2.27
CA ALA A 42 -46.69 15.99 3.00
C ALA A 42 -46.02 14.60 2.99
N VAL A 43 -46.03 14.03 4.20
CA VAL A 43 -46.04 12.61 4.50
C VAL A 43 -47.28 11.97 3.86
N CYS A 44 -47.09 10.93 3.05
CA CYS A 44 -48.13 9.95 2.73
C CYS A 44 -47.53 8.54 2.70
N TYR A 45 -48.19 7.67 3.44
CA TYR A 45 -47.86 6.30 3.76
C TYR A 45 -48.69 5.41 2.84
N VAL A 46 -48.05 4.66 1.94
CA VAL A 46 -48.62 3.50 1.21
C VAL A 46 -47.39 2.65 0.83
N GLY A 47 -47.22 1.38 1.16
CA GLY A 47 -48.18 0.38 1.62
C GLY A 47 -48.48 -0.63 0.51
N SER A 48 -47.48 -1.27 -0.12
CA SER A 48 -47.66 -2.51 -0.89
C SER A 48 -46.37 -3.08 -1.49
N LEU A 49 -46.09 -4.33 -1.12
CA LEU A 49 -45.71 -5.46 -2.00
C LEU A 49 -44.40 -5.37 -2.80
N PHE A 50 -43.33 -5.95 -2.24
CA PHE A 50 -42.37 -6.74 -3.01
C PHE A 50 -42.20 -8.12 -2.36
N ASN A 51 -42.75 -9.13 -3.04
CA ASN A 51 -42.49 -10.53 -2.77
C ASN A 51 -41.00 -10.81 -3.04
N HIS A 52 -40.24 -11.04 -1.98
CA HIS A 52 -38.94 -11.67 -2.08
C HIS A 52 -39.16 -13.17 -2.26
N GLU A 53 -38.99 -13.67 -3.48
CA GLU A 53 -38.68 -15.09 -3.70
C GLU A 53 -37.37 -15.39 -2.96
N ARG A 54 -37.49 -16.10 -1.83
CA ARG A 54 -36.37 -16.81 -1.22
C ARG A 54 -36.08 -18.01 -2.11
N SER A 55 -35.03 -17.91 -2.94
CA SER A 55 -34.35 -19.10 -3.42
C SER A 55 -33.65 -19.73 -2.21
N ASN A 56 -34.10 -20.93 -1.85
CA ASN A 56 -33.42 -21.79 -0.90
C ASN A 56 -32.08 -22.20 -1.51
N PHE A 57 -31.01 -21.50 -1.13
CA PHE A 57 -29.67 -22.08 -1.20
C PHE A 57 -29.46 -22.84 0.11
N GLU A 58 -29.61 -24.17 0.05
CA GLU A 58 -28.97 -25.05 1.01
C GLU A 58 -27.46 -24.91 0.82
N VAL A 59 -26.86 -24.04 1.64
CA VAL A 59 -25.44 -24.10 1.91
C VAL A 59 -25.29 -25.14 3.00
N GLU A 60 -24.83 -26.34 2.65
CA GLU A 60 -24.25 -27.28 3.62
C GLU A 60 -23.01 -26.61 4.23
N ASN A 61 -23.25 -25.81 5.27
CA ASN A 61 -22.19 -25.37 6.16
C ASN A 61 -21.84 -26.54 7.06
N GLU A 62 -20.89 -27.36 6.63
CA GLU A 62 -20.15 -28.21 7.54
C GLU A 62 -19.29 -27.29 8.42
N ILE A 63 -19.89 -26.73 9.47
CA ILE A 63 -19.17 -26.06 10.55
C ILE A 63 -18.43 -27.17 11.29
N VAL A 64 -17.23 -27.49 10.81
CA VAL A 64 -16.25 -28.19 11.63
C VAL A 64 -15.90 -27.22 12.76
N ASN A 65 -16.55 -27.43 13.91
CA ASN A 65 -16.15 -26.85 15.18
C ASN A 65 -14.74 -27.36 15.48
N ILE A 66 -13.73 -26.64 15.01
CA ILE A 66 -12.37 -26.74 15.50
C ILE A 66 -12.39 -26.10 16.89
N ASN A 67 -12.93 -26.81 17.87
CA ASN A 67 -12.72 -26.53 19.29
C ASN A 67 -11.24 -26.82 19.61
N LYS A 68 -10.34 -25.98 19.09
CA LYS A 68 -8.96 -25.92 19.56
C LYS A 68 -9.01 -25.13 20.86
N THR A 69 -9.15 -25.86 21.96
CA THR A 69 -8.84 -25.34 23.29
C THR A 69 -7.41 -24.79 23.22
N PRO A 70 -7.18 -23.49 23.51
CA PRO A 70 -5.83 -22.95 23.55
C PRO A 70 -5.02 -23.76 24.55
N THR A 71 -3.97 -24.43 24.08
CA THR A 71 -3.03 -25.13 24.98
C THR A 71 -2.40 -24.08 25.88
N THR A 72 -2.63 -24.20 27.19
CA THR A 72 -2.20 -23.25 28.24
C THR A 72 -0.70 -23.31 28.54
N ASP A 73 0.14 -23.75 27.60
CA ASP A 73 1.58 -23.78 27.77
C ASP A 73 2.16 -22.44 27.26
N PRO A 74 2.47 -21.47 28.14
CA PRO A 74 2.82 -20.11 27.74
C PRO A 74 4.21 -20.02 27.10
N GLN A 75 4.99 -21.10 27.08
CA GLN A 75 6.37 -21.11 26.61
C GLN A 75 6.57 -21.80 25.26
N LYS A 76 5.53 -22.39 24.66
CA LYS A 76 5.69 -22.98 23.33
C LYS A 76 5.63 -21.87 22.29
N GLU A 77 6.80 -21.44 21.79
CA GLU A 77 6.90 -20.47 20.69
C GLU A 77 5.91 -20.85 19.59
N GLN A 78 4.90 -20.00 19.42
CA GLN A 78 3.90 -20.22 18.38
C GLN A 78 4.62 -20.12 17.04
N THR A 79 4.50 -21.20 16.26
CA THR A 79 5.08 -21.22 14.93
C THR A 79 4.49 -20.08 14.11
N LYS A 80 5.36 -19.21 13.57
CA LYS A 80 4.94 -18.11 12.70
C LYS A 80 4.31 -18.69 11.44
N PHE A 81 3.19 -18.12 11.00
CA PHE A 81 2.51 -18.57 9.80
C PHE A 81 1.79 -17.46 9.05
N ILE A 82 1.60 -17.72 7.75
CA ILE A 82 0.71 -16.98 6.89
C ILE A 82 0.00 -17.96 5.95
N SER A 83 -1.31 -17.81 5.85
CA SER A 83 -2.17 -18.50 4.90
C SER A 83 -3.06 -17.46 4.25
N TYR A 84 -3.42 -17.69 2.99
CA TYR A 84 -4.40 -16.85 2.32
C TYR A 84 -5.30 -17.66 1.39
N LYS A 85 -6.50 -17.14 1.17
CA LYS A 85 -7.50 -17.65 0.24
C LYS A 85 -8.01 -16.51 -0.61
N ILE A 86 -8.19 -16.76 -1.90
CA ILE A 86 -8.86 -15.83 -2.81
C ILE A 86 -10.36 -16.09 -2.75
N VAL A 87 -11.16 -15.03 -2.63
CA VAL A 87 -12.63 -15.10 -2.57
C VAL A 87 -13.25 -14.15 -3.60
N ARG A 88 -14.38 -14.56 -4.20
CA ARG A 88 -15.17 -13.74 -5.14
C ARG A 88 -16.57 -13.56 -4.60
N ASN A 89 -17.25 -12.50 -5.03
CA ASN A 89 -18.66 -12.21 -4.69
C ASN A 89 -18.98 -12.10 -3.20
N GLU A 90 -17.99 -12.26 -2.32
CA GLU A 90 -18.09 -11.72 -0.97
C GLU A 90 -18.18 -10.22 -1.13
N SER A 91 -19.41 -9.70 -1.00
CA SER A 91 -19.56 -8.31 -0.62
C SER A 91 -18.68 -8.16 0.59
N TRP A 92 -17.68 -7.27 0.53
CA TRP A 92 -16.85 -6.93 1.67
C TRP A 92 -17.76 -6.82 2.89
N ARG A 93 -17.27 -7.15 4.08
CA ARG A 93 -17.88 -6.61 5.31
C ARG A 93 -17.68 -5.11 5.28
N SER A 94 -18.38 -4.48 4.35
CA SER A 94 -18.25 -3.13 3.89
C SER A 94 -18.52 -2.19 5.04
N TYR A 95 -19.18 -2.68 6.10
CA TYR A 95 -19.23 -2.04 7.40
C TYR A 95 -17.87 -1.50 7.89
N ILE A 96 -16.76 -2.25 7.79
CA ILE A 96 -15.44 -1.76 8.24
C ILE A 96 -14.95 -0.64 7.28
N LEU A 97 -14.87 -0.88 5.97
CA LEU A 97 -14.50 0.19 5.00
C LEU A 97 -15.42 1.41 4.99
N GLN A 98 -16.72 1.21 5.16
CA GLN A 98 -17.75 2.23 5.00
C GLN A 98 -18.06 2.95 6.31
N ASN A 99 -17.65 2.45 7.48
CA ASN A 99 -17.88 3.15 8.74
C ASN A 99 -16.60 3.53 9.47
N LEU A 100 -15.59 2.64 9.53
CA LEU A 100 -14.30 2.98 10.16
C LEU A 100 -13.44 3.86 9.26
N TYR A 101 -13.60 3.65 7.97
CA TYR A 101 -12.69 4.15 6.96
C TYR A 101 -13.36 5.11 5.98
N ALA A 102 -14.68 5.28 5.99
CA ALA A 102 -15.40 6.07 4.99
C ALA A 102 -14.98 7.54 4.82
N PRO A 103 -14.46 8.24 5.84
CA PRO A 103 -13.93 9.59 5.59
C PRO A 103 -12.54 9.57 4.92
N TYR A 104 -11.85 8.41 4.87
CA TYR A 104 -10.38 8.34 4.73
C TYR A 104 -9.85 7.27 3.75
N VAL A 105 -10.51 6.13 3.59
CA VAL A 105 -10.24 5.16 2.52
C VAL A 105 -10.80 5.74 1.23
N GLY A 106 -9.91 5.85 0.23
CA GLY A 106 -10.13 6.50 -1.06
C GLY A 106 -11.58 6.39 -1.52
N PRO A 107 -12.32 7.51 -1.65
CA PRO A 107 -13.78 7.52 -1.67
C PRO A 107 -14.29 7.22 -3.07
N CYS A 108 -13.93 6.05 -3.58
CA CYS A 108 -14.56 5.47 -4.74
C CYS A 108 -15.88 4.89 -4.27
N ARG A 109 -16.88 5.76 -4.08
CA ARG A 109 -18.25 5.34 -3.83
C ARG A 109 -18.69 4.50 -5.02
N ALA A 110 -19.01 3.22 -4.82
CA ALA A 110 -19.32 2.31 -5.92
C ALA A 110 -20.35 2.86 -6.93
N SER A 111 -21.26 3.75 -6.50
CA SER A 111 -22.24 4.42 -7.36
C SER A 111 -21.69 5.53 -8.28
N GLU A 112 -20.55 6.14 -7.96
CA GLU A 112 -19.99 7.30 -8.68
C GLU A 112 -18.87 6.93 -9.65
N TYR A 113 -18.33 5.72 -9.55
CA TYR A 113 -17.13 5.27 -10.24
C TYR A 113 -17.43 4.02 -11.05
N LYS A 114 -16.80 3.90 -12.22
CA LYS A 114 -17.01 2.77 -13.11
C LYS A 114 -15.69 2.09 -13.44
N LEU A 115 -15.72 0.76 -13.45
CA LEU A 115 -14.73 -0.04 -14.15
C LEU A 115 -15.10 -0.10 -15.63
N THR A 116 -14.10 0.02 -16.49
CA THR A 116 -14.26 -0.28 -17.91
C THR A 116 -14.41 -1.79 -18.12
N GLU A 117 -14.88 -2.19 -19.30
CA GLU A 117 -15.32 -3.57 -19.53
C GLU A 117 -14.19 -4.59 -19.39
N SER A 118 -12.95 -4.24 -19.75
CA SER A 118 -11.81 -5.15 -19.61
C SER A 118 -11.53 -5.56 -18.17
N PHE A 119 -11.76 -4.67 -17.19
CA PHE A 119 -11.53 -4.96 -15.78
C PHE A 119 -12.63 -5.82 -15.14
N LYS A 120 -13.80 -5.90 -15.77
CA LYS A 120 -14.90 -6.74 -15.27
C LYS A 120 -14.69 -8.22 -15.59
N GLN A 121 -13.63 -8.55 -16.34
CA GLN A 121 -13.30 -9.92 -16.64
C GLN A 121 -13.04 -10.71 -15.35
N PRO A 122 -13.64 -11.91 -15.21
CA PRO A 122 -13.44 -12.70 -14.01
C PRO A 122 -11.97 -13.08 -13.81
N GLY A 123 -11.46 -12.93 -12.60
CA GLY A 123 -10.06 -13.14 -12.21
C GLY A 123 -9.15 -11.96 -12.48
N VAL A 124 -9.64 -10.86 -13.06
CA VAL A 124 -8.82 -9.66 -13.27
C VAL A 124 -8.80 -8.80 -12.02
N ILE A 125 -9.92 -8.29 -11.50
CA ILE A 125 -9.91 -7.53 -10.22
C ILE A 125 -11.14 -7.82 -9.35
N ASP A 126 -11.98 -8.76 -9.76
CA ASP A 126 -13.24 -9.16 -9.11
C ASP A 126 -13.03 -10.13 -7.93
N PHE A 127 -11.90 -10.05 -7.24
CA PHE A 127 -11.57 -10.95 -6.13
C PHE A 127 -10.90 -10.24 -4.96
N HIS A 128 -10.95 -10.89 -3.81
CA HIS A 128 -10.38 -10.42 -2.55
C HIS A 128 -9.51 -11.50 -1.93
N ALA A 129 -8.72 -11.10 -0.93
CA ALA A 129 -7.90 -12.01 -0.14
C ALA A 129 -8.47 -12.09 1.28
N LEU A 130 -8.66 -13.30 1.78
CA LEU A 130 -8.74 -13.58 3.20
C LEU A 130 -7.38 -14.10 3.65
N ILE A 131 -6.81 -13.50 4.67
CA ILE A 131 -5.47 -13.77 5.18
C ILE A 131 -5.60 -14.21 6.64
N ASP A 132 -5.03 -15.36 6.96
CA ASP A 132 -4.90 -15.83 8.33
C ASP A 132 -3.41 -15.82 8.67
N THR A 133 -3.03 -15.10 9.72
CA THR A 133 -1.63 -14.96 10.10
C THR A 133 -1.47 -14.59 11.57
N ASN A 134 -0.39 -15.07 12.18
CA ASN A 134 0.13 -14.61 13.47
C ASN A 134 1.40 -13.74 13.33
N LEU A 135 1.71 -13.29 12.10
CA LEU A 135 2.78 -12.35 11.85
C LEU A 135 2.40 -10.96 12.37
N ARG A 136 3.39 -10.24 12.87
CA ARG A 136 3.34 -8.82 13.24
C ARG A 136 3.92 -8.02 12.09
N ILE A 137 3.05 -7.37 11.32
CA ILE A 137 3.38 -6.64 10.09
C ILE A 137 3.24 -5.14 10.36
N LEU A 138 4.30 -4.38 10.11
CA LEU A 138 4.31 -2.92 10.17
C LEU A 138 4.37 -2.33 8.76
N TYR A 139 3.30 -1.68 8.32
CA TYR A 139 3.30 -0.88 7.10
C TYR A 139 3.84 0.54 7.38
N ILE A 140 4.76 1.02 6.56
CA ILE A 140 5.34 2.37 6.64
C ILE A 140 5.31 3.01 5.26
N GLY A 141 4.82 4.24 5.17
CA GLY A 141 4.89 5.04 3.94
C GLY A 141 3.94 6.24 3.96
N ASP A 142 3.61 6.76 2.78
CA ASP A 142 2.70 7.91 2.64
C ASP A 142 1.20 7.54 2.82
N SER A 143 0.32 8.40 2.33
CA SER A 143 -1.13 8.15 2.38
C SER A 143 -1.58 6.91 1.60
N VAL A 144 -0.86 6.50 0.55
CA VAL A 144 -1.17 5.28 -0.20
C VAL A 144 -0.75 4.05 0.61
N ALA A 145 0.36 4.13 1.34
CA ALA A 145 0.81 3.04 2.21
C ALA A 145 -0.19 2.77 3.33
N MET A 146 -0.74 3.84 3.92
CA MET A 146 -1.81 3.75 4.91
C MET A 146 -3.06 3.08 4.33
N GLN A 147 -3.44 3.41 3.09
CA GLN A 147 -4.54 2.74 2.41
C GLN A 147 -4.29 1.24 2.27
N HIS A 148 -3.10 0.83 1.82
CA HIS A 148 -2.74 -0.58 1.71
C HIS A 148 -2.74 -1.29 3.07
N ALA A 149 -2.28 -0.63 4.13
CA ALA A 149 -2.30 -1.20 5.48
C ALA A 149 -3.72 -1.46 5.99
N GLN A 150 -4.63 -0.51 5.80
CA GLN A 150 -6.05 -0.63 6.17
C GLN A 150 -6.72 -1.79 5.41
N MET A 151 -6.37 -1.97 4.13
CA MET A 151 -6.82 -3.11 3.35
C MET A 151 -6.28 -4.43 3.87
N LEU A 152 -5.01 -4.48 4.27
CA LEU A 152 -4.42 -5.68 4.83
C LEU A 152 -5.09 -6.04 6.16
N GLN A 153 -5.37 -5.05 7.02
CA GLN A 153 -6.13 -5.24 8.26
C GLN A 153 -7.47 -5.92 8.00
N GLU A 154 -8.21 -5.48 6.98
CA GLU A 154 -9.48 -6.09 6.64
C GLU A 154 -9.35 -7.51 6.08
N ALA A 155 -8.38 -7.74 5.20
CA ALA A 155 -8.08 -9.07 4.71
C ALA A 155 -7.69 -10.03 5.85
N SER A 156 -7.11 -9.51 6.94
CA SER A 156 -6.49 -10.31 8.01
C SER A 156 -7.42 -10.69 9.17
N LYS A 157 -8.75 -10.62 8.97
CA LYS A 157 -9.79 -10.95 9.97
C LYS A 157 -9.47 -10.36 11.36
N ILE A 158 -9.49 -9.04 11.44
CA ILE A 158 -9.18 -8.35 12.69
C ILE A 158 -10.29 -8.49 13.73
N ASN A 159 -9.90 -8.66 14.99
CA ASN A 159 -10.81 -8.68 16.15
C ASN A 159 -10.65 -7.48 17.08
N ALA A 160 -9.58 -6.71 16.93
CA ALA A 160 -9.36 -5.46 17.66
C ALA A 160 -8.65 -4.44 16.77
N ARG A 161 -8.95 -3.15 16.97
CA ARG A 161 -8.30 -2.04 16.27
C ARG A 161 -8.20 -0.83 17.18
N LYS A 162 -7.10 -0.08 17.05
CA LYS A 162 -6.95 1.24 17.68
C LYS A 162 -6.22 2.21 16.78
N VAL A 163 -6.62 3.47 16.86
CA VAL A 163 -5.91 4.60 16.27
C VAL A 163 -5.00 5.20 17.33
N VAL A 164 -3.70 5.21 17.05
CA VAL A 164 -2.68 5.80 17.94
C VAL A 164 -2.61 7.31 17.75
N ARG A 165 -2.66 7.76 16.49
CA ARG A 165 -2.61 9.17 16.15
C ARG A 165 -3.48 9.47 14.94
N SER A 166 -4.24 10.56 15.02
CA SER A 166 -5.05 11.10 13.92
C SER A 166 -4.63 12.55 13.61
N LEU A 167 -4.81 13.00 12.37
CA LEU A 167 -4.75 14.44 12.06
C LEU A 167 -6.07 15.09 12.49
N ALA A 168 -5.99 16.36 12.92
CA ALA A 168 -7.15 17.11 13.38
C ALA A 168 -8.35 17.00 12.40
N LYS A 169 -9.56 16.80 12.95
CA LYS A 169 -10.81 16.69 12.20
C LYS A 169 -10.93 17.84 11.18
N GLY A 170 -10.99 17.51 9.90
CA GLY A 170 -11.16 18.47 8.79
C GLY A 170 -10.05 18.47 7.74
N GLN A 171 -8.88 17.86 7.99
CA GLN A 171 -7.76 17.83 7.03
C GLN A 171 -7.74 16.64 6.05
N GLY A 172 -8.85 15.90 5.91
CA GLY A 172 -9.01 14.89 4.85
C GLY A 172 -8.07 13.67 4.89
N HIS A 173 -7.24 13.55 5.94
CA HIS A 173 -6.18 12.55 6.05
C HIS A 173 -6.20 11.93 7.46
N GLY A 174 -7.03 10.91 7.67
CA GLY A 174 -7.62 10.61 8.98
C GLY A 174 -6.80 9.89 10.02
N GLU A 175 -5.69 9.24 9.68
CA GLU A 175 -4.93 8.45 10.66
C GLU A 175 -3.45 8.52 10.28
N LEU A 176 -2.59 8.79 11.27
CA LEU A 176 -1.14 8.81 11.14
C LEU A 176 -0.52 7.51 11.64
N ALA A 177 -1.10 6.91 12.68
CA ALA A 177 -0.66 5.63 13.20
C ALA A 177 -1.86 4.84 13.72
N HIS A 178 -1.93 3.56 13.38
CA HIS A 178 -2.98 2.65 13.84
C HIS A 178 -2.49 1.21 13.90
N VAL A 179 -3.16 0.39 14.70
CA VAL A 179 -2.84 -1.02 14.89
C VAL A 179 -4.10 -1.86 14.95
N ALA A 180 -4.05 -3.07 14.40
CA ALA A 180 -5.12 -4.04 14.50
C ALA A 180 -4.57 -5.44 14.82
N ARG A 181 -5.34 -6.20 15.58
CA ARG A 181 -5.03 -7.58 15.98
C ARG A 181 -5.89 -8.55 15.17
N THR A 182 -5.27 -9.62 14.67
CA THR A 182 -5.95 -10.70 13.92
C THR A 182 -6.52 -11.74 14.89
N ASP A 183 -7.38 -12.62 14.37
CA ASP A 183 -7.90 -13.79 15.10
C ASP A 183 -6.84 -14.77 15.59
N TYR A 184 -5.63 -14.74 15.01
CA TYR A 184 -4.52 -15.61 15.38
C TYR A 184 -3.41 -14.85 16.12
N ASN A 185 -3.73 -13.74 16.79
CA ASN A 185 -2.79 -12.87 17.51
C ASN A 185 -1.68 -12.28 16.63
N GLY A 186 -1.87 -12.27 15.32
CA GLY A 186 -1.08 -11.45 14.41
C GLY A 186 -1.43 -9.98 14.60
N ILE A 187 -0.54 -9.13 14.10
CA ILE A 187 -0.70 -7.68 14.19
C ILE A 187 -0.51 -7.09 12.82
N VAL A 188 -1.36 -6.13 12.46
CA VAL A 188 -1.13 -5.27 11.29
C VAL A 188 -1.14 -3.82 11.79
N ALA A 189 0.04 -3.23 11.89
CA ALA A 189 0.26 -1.84 12.24
C ALA A 189 0.52 -0.99 11.00
N ALA A 190 0.20 0.29 11.06
CA ALA A 190 0.51 1.25 10.01
C ALA A 190 1.06 2.54 10.61
N LEU A 191 2.09 3.08 9.98
CA LEU A 191 2.73 4.33 10.33
C LEU A 191 2.87 5.20 9.07
N ARG A 192 2.22 6.35 9.08
CA ARG A 192 2.36 7.34 8.03
C ARG A 192 3.63 8.14 8.24
N ILE A 193 4.39 8.27 7.17
CA ILE A 193 5.55 9.15 7.07
C ILE A 193 5.35 10.04 5.84
N ASN A 194 5.83 11.28 5.88
CA ASN A 194 5.76 12.15 4.68
C ASN A 194 7.07 12.13 3.87
N HIS A 195 8.09 11.38 4.31
CA HIS A 195 9.44 11.35 3.73
C HIS A 195 10.05 9.94 3.79
N PHE A 196 11.36 9.84 4.01
CA PHE A 196 12.10 8.60 4.25
C PHE A 196 12.08 8.23 5.73
N PHE A 197 12.00 6.93 6.01
CA PHE A 197 12.03 6.41 7.38
C PHE A 197 13.47 6.36 7.91
N MET A 198 13.99 7.48 8.39
CA MET A 198 15.39 7.61 8.83
C MET A 198 15.51 8.32 10.17
N ASP A 199 16.66 8.15 10.82
CA ASP A 199 16.99 8.85 12.06
C ASP A 199 16.91 10.38 11.93
N LYS A 200 17.42 10.95 10.82
CA LYS A 200 17.30 12.40 10.55
C LYS A 200 15.85 12.91 10.47
N GLY A 201 14.90 12.04 10.12
CA GLY A 201 13.47 12.38 10.05
C GLY A 201 12.70 12.13 11.35
N LYS A 202 13.38 11.62 12.39
CA LYS A 202 12.79 11.20 13.65
C LYS A 202 12.36 12.41 14.49
N ASP A 203 11.13 12.36 14.97
CA ASP A 203 10.50 13.33 15.88
C ASP A 203 10.48 14.78 15.36
N LEU A 204 10.62 14.96 14.04
CA LEU A 204 10.57 16.28 13.42
C LEU A 204 9.14 16.78 13.26
N LEU A 205 8.84 17.88 13.96
CA LEU A 205 7.56 18.58 13.91
C LEU A 205 7.49 19.63 12.79
N ASP A 206 8.63 20.21 12.39
CA ASP A 206 8.65 21.29 11.38
C ASP A 206 8.85 20.73 9.96
N PRO A 207 7.83 20.79 9.09
CA PRO A 207 7.93 20.36 7.69
C PRO A 207 8.87 21.22 6.81
N LYS A 208 9.42 22.33 7.33
CA LYS A 208 10.28 23.25 6.57
C LYS A 208 11.76 22.92 6.62
N GLU A 209 12.20 22.06 7.55
CA GLU A 209 13.62 21.84 7.80
C GLU A 209 14.28 20.84 6.83
N HIS A 210 13.49 20.07 6.06
CA HIS A 210 14.03 19.15 5.06
C HIS A 210 13.35 19.27 3.69
N PRO A 211 14.12 19.54 2.63
CA PRO A 211 13.67 19.36 1.27
C PRO A 211 13.29 17.89 1.06
N PRO A 212 12.21 17.60 0.32
CA PRO A 212 11.36 18.51 -0.45
C PRO A 212 9.96 18.68 0.17
N ASN A 213 9.88 19.57 1.17
CA ASN A 213 8.71 20.30 1.68
C ASN A 213 7.31 19.73 1.36
N PHE A 214 6.74 18.98 2.31
CA PHE A 214 5.43 19.20 2.96
C PHE A 214 5.13 17.99 3.88
N GLY A 215 5.28 18.17 5.19
CA GLY A 215 4.82 17.23 6.22
C GLY A 215 5.92 16.84 7.21
N PRO A 216 5.58 16.60 8.49
CA PRO A 216 6.53 16.10 9.49
C PRO A 216 7.11 14.75 9.04
N GLY A 217 8.30 14.40 9.55
CA GLY A 217 8.97 13.14 9.26
C GLY A 217 8.18 11.94 9.81
N TRP A 218 8.63 11.38 10.92
CA TRP A 218 7.92 10.32 11.65
C TRP A 218 8.17 10.48 13.15
N PHE A 219 7.28 9.96 14.01
CA PHE A 219 7.41 10.09 15.46
C PHE A 219 7.82 8.77 16.10
N SER A 220 8.90 8.78 16.85
CA SER A 220 9.37 7.60 17.59
C SER A 220 8.36 7.15 18.64
N ARG A 221 7.67 8.12 19.26
CA ARG A 221 6.56 7.86 20.17
C ARG A 221 5.42 7.08 19.53
N ASP A 222 5.15 7.24 18.23
CA ASP A 222 4.09 6.46 17.58
C ASP A 222 4.49 4.99 17.51
N VAL A 223 5.74 4.69 17.18
CA VAL A 223 6.26 3.30 17.18
C VAL A 223 6.30 2.72 18.58
N GLN A 224 6.65 3.53 19.58
CA GLN A 224 6.61 3.13 20.98
C GLN A 224 5.19 2.75 21.43
N VAL A 225 4.19 3.60 21.16
CA VAL A 225 2.79 3.28 21.52
C VAL A 225 2.30 2.04 20.78
N LEU A 226 2.67 1.88 19.49
CA LEU A 226 2.36 0.65 18.74
C LEU A 226 2.98 -0.59 19.42
N SER A 227 4.22 -0.49 19.91
CA SER A 227 4.89 -1.56 20.66
C SER A 227 4.18 -1.88 21.99
N GLU A 228 3.90 -0.87 22.81
CA GLU A 228 3.20 -1.02 24.09
C GLU A 228 1.87 -1.73 23.92
N MET A 229 1.12 -1.35 22.88
CA MET A 229 -0.14 -1.98 22.51
C MET A 229 -0.01 -3.45 22.13
N ILE A 230 1.05 -3.80 21.39
CA ILE A 230 1.32 -5.20 21.02
C ILE A 230 1.58 -6.03 22.28
N HIS A 231 2.36 -5.50 23.22
CA HIS A 231 2.60 -6.17 24.50
C HIS A 231 1.32 -6.31 25.32
N GLU A 232 0.55 -5.22 25.49
CA GLU A 232 -0.71 -5.23 26.22
C GLU A 232 -1.68 -6.29 25.67
N TRP A 233 -1.79 -6.41 24.35
CA TRP A 233 -2.66 -7.40 23.70
C TRP A 233 -2.16 -8.85 23.80
N ASN A 234 -0.85 -9.06 23.95
CA ASN A 234 -0.30 -10.40 24.19
C ASN A 234 -0.51 -10.83 25.66
N ASP A 235 -0.39 -9.90 26.60
CA ASP A 235 -0.54 -10.17 28.04
C ASP A 235 -2.03 -10.34 28.42
N ASN A 236 -2.93 -9.55 27.81
CA ASN A 236 -4.35 -9.52 28.13
C ASN A 236 -5.23 -10.18 27.06
N LEU A 237 -4.96 -11.45 26.72
CA LEU A 237 -5.77 -12.21 25.75
C LEU A 237 -7.26 -12.27 26.11
N ALA A 238 -7.60 -12.18 27.40
CA ALA A 238 -8.95 -12.36 27.93
C ALA A 238 -9.83 -11.09 27.99
N SER A 239 -9.24 -9.89 27.92
CA SER A 239 -9.98 -8.63 28.00
C SER A 239 -9.72 -7.81 26.74
N LEU A 240 -10.38 -8.20 25.65
CA LEU A 240 -10.41 -7.38 24.45
C LEU A 240 -11.20 -6.11 24.76
N PRO A 241 -10.59 -4.90 24.68
CA PRO A 241 -11.38 -3.69 24.62
C PRO A 241 -12.30 -3.76 23.40
N ASP A 242 -13.45 -3.07 23.48
CA ASP A 242 -14.34 -2.94 22.33
C ASP A 242 -13.51 -2.47 21.11
N PRO A 243 -13.53 -3.18 19.97
CA PRO A 243 -12.78 -2.84 18.76
C PRO A 243 -13.02 -1.41 18.24
N PHE A 244 -13.99 -0.69 18.81
CA PHE A 244 -14.46 0.61 18.35
C PHE A 244 -14.30 1.77 19.36
N GLU A 245 -13.68 1.58 20.53
CA GLU A 245 -13.52 2.66 21.52
C GLU A 245 -12.30 3.56 21.18
N SER A 246 -12.53 4.65 20.44
CA SER A 246 -11.50 5.65 20.14
C SER A 246 -11.33 6.66 21.29
N LYS A 247 -10.65 6.28 22.37
CA LYS A 247 -10.14 7.26 23.35
C LYS A 247 -8.77 7.74 22.90
N GLU A 248 -8.65 9.03 22.56
CA GLU A 248 -7.37 9.71 22.37
C GLU A 248 -6.65 9.77 23.72
N ASN A 249 -5.95 8.69 24.07
CA ASN A 249 -5.13 8.68 25.28
C ASN A 249 -3.82 9.39 24.99
N THR A 250 -3.63 10.56 25.59
CA THR A 250 -2.35 11.27 25.58
C THR A 250 -1.38 10.58 26.55
N ILE A 251 -0.73 9.49 26.14
CA ILE A 251 0.16 8.70 27.02
C ILE A 251 1.46 9.48 27.27
N GLN A 252 1.57 10.23 28.37
CA GLN A 252 2.82 10.89 28.79
C GLN A 252 3.69 9.91 29.61
N GLY A 253 4.67 9.27 28.99
CA GLY A 253 5.64 8.42 29.66
C GLY A 253 7.01 8.47 28.99
N ASN A 254 8.09 8.52 29.78
CA ASN A 254 9.46 8.38 29.30
C ASN A 254 9.79 6.88 29.21
N PHE A 255 9.98 6.35 28.01
CA PHE A 255 10.24 4.94 27.77
C PHE A 255 11.57 4.77 27.03
N SER A 256 12.35 3.76 27.43
CA SER A 256 13.59 3.37 26.75
C SER A 256 13.31 2.22 25.78
N PHE A 257 13.83 2.34 24.56
CA PHE A 257 13.67 1.33 23.49
C PHE A 257 14.68 0.17 23.59
N GLU A 258 15.62 0.22 24.55
CA GLU A 258 16.83 -0.62 24.52
C GLU A 258 16.59 -2.09 24.89
N ASP A 259 15.45 -2.45 25.51
CA ASP A 259 15.29 -3.76 26.16
C ASP A 259 14.13 -4.65 25.64
N LYS A 260 13.53 -4.36 24.48
CA LYS A 260 12.40 -5.16 23.97
C LYS A 260 12.75 -5.94 22.70
N ASP A 261 12.54 -7.25 22.79
CA ASP A 261 12.67 -8.25 21.71
C ASP A 261 11.86 -7.89 20.46
N GLU A 262 12.17 -8.56 19.33
CA GLU A 262 11.57 -8.44 17.99
C GLU A 262 10.07 -8.04 18.01
N LEU A 263 9.81 -6.74 17.85
CA LEU A 263 8.47 -6.16 17.96
C LEU A 263 7.58 -6.52 16.78
N PHE A 264 8.16 -6.53 15.59
CA PHE A 264 7.50 -6.85 14.34
C PHE A 264 8.27 -7.98 13.64
N ASP A 265 7.54 -8.86 12.95
CA ASP A 265 8.13 -9.89 12.10
C ASP A 265 8.49 -9.32 10.72
N VAL A 266 7.64 -8.42 10.21
CA VAL A 266 7.68 -7.89 8.85
C VAL A 266 7.50 -6.37 8.87
N LEU A 267 8.28 -5.66 8.05
CA LEU A 267 8.04 -4.26 7.70
C LEU A 267 7.68 -4.17 6.22
N VAL A 268 6.55 -3.57 5.85
CA VAL A 268 6.24 -3.23 4.47
C VAL A 268 6.48 -1.75 4.25
N TYR A 269 7.49 -1.44 3.44
CA TYR A 269 7.94 -0.09 3.19
C TYR A 269 7.47 0.39 1.82
N GLN A 270 6.62 1.40 1.82
CA GLN A 270 6.32 2.17 0.64
C GLN A 270 7.09 3.48 0.68
N LEU A 271 7.90 3.66 -0.34
CA LEU A 271 8.51 4.92 -0.68
C LEU A 271 7.41 5.95 -0.97
N SER A 272 7.58 7.21 -0.55
CA SER A 272 6.68 8.34 -0.77
C SER A 272 7.04 9.13 -2.06
N PRO A 273 6.77 8.62 -3.27
CA PRO A 273 7.31 9.17 -4.52
C PRO A 273 6.86 10.59 -4.84
N GLY A 274 5.76 11.05 -4.24
CA GLY A 274 5.06 12.26 -4.65
C GLY A 274 5.76 13.58 -4.34
N TRP A 275 6.83 13.58 -3.54
CA TRP A 275 7.43 14.81 -3.03
C TRP A 275 8.88 15.02 -3.47
N TRP A 276 9.58 13.95 -3.87
CA TRP A 276 11.04 13.92 -3.83
C TRP A 276 11.80 14.55 -4.99
N MET A 277 11.11 14.84 -6.08
CA MET A 277 11.76 15.17 -7.34
C MET A 277 11.69 16.66 -7.59
N ASN A 278 12.76 17.36 -7.21
CA ASN A 278 12.99 18.70 -7.75
C ASN A 278 13.33 18.54 -9.23
N LYS A 279 12.38 18.88 -10.11
CA LYS A 279 12.52 18.81 -11.57
C LYS A 279 13.76 19.50 -12.12
N ASN A 280 14.37 20.40 -11.35
CA ASN A 280 15.56 21.15 -11.76
C ASN A 280 16.88 20.49 -11.33
N LYS A 281 16.85 19.36 -10.61
CA LYS A 281 18.01 18.67 -10.01
C LYS A 281 17.87 17.15 -10.06
N GLU A 282 17.46 16.60 -11.19
CA GLU A 282 17.13 15.19 -11.38
C GLU A 282 18.27 14.24 -10.97
N GLN A 283 19.49 14.43 -11.48
CA GLN A 283 20.63 13.56 -11.16
C GLN A 283 21.08 13.64 -9.69
N GLU A 284 21.15 14.85 -9.12
CA GLU A 284 21.46 15.03 -7.69
C GLU A 284 20.39 14.38 -6.81
N SER A 285 19.12 14.43 -7.24
CA SER A 285 18.01 13.81 -6.54
C SER A 285 18.18 12.30 -6.53
N ILE A 286 18.49 11.64 -7.65
CA ILE A 286 18.57 10.18 -7.69
C ILE A 286 19.69 9.63 -6.79
N GLN A 287 20.89 10.20 -6.82
CA GLN A 287 21.97 9.70 -5.94
C GLN A 287 21.63 9.90 -4.46
N PHE A 288 21.05 11.04 -4.12
CA PHE A 288 20.53 11.31 -2.79
C PHE A 288 19.46 10.28 -2.38
N LEU A 289 18.52 9.95 -3.27
CA LEU A 289 17.48 8.95 -3.02
C LEU A 289 18.05 7.56 -2.77
N LYS A 290 19.12 7.17 -3.47
CA LYS A 290 19.80 5.88 -3.28
C LYS A 290 20.40 5.76 -1.87
N GLU A 291 21.08 6.81 -1.40
CA GLU A 291 21.63 6.86 -0.03
C GLU A 291 20.52 6.84 1.03
N TYR A 292 19.47 7.64 0.83
CA TYR A 292 18.34 7.74 1.76
C TYR A 292 17.54 6.44 1.82
N PHE A 293 17.39 5.76 0.69
CA PHE A 293 16.81 4.43 0.61
C PHE A 293 17.61 3.43 1.44
N HIS A 294 18.93 3.34 1.21
CA HIS A 294 19.82 2.47 1.98
C HIS A 294 19.70 2.72 3.48
N ASN A 295 19.81 3.98 3.89
CA ASN A 295 19.70 4.39 5.29
C ASN A 295 18.34 4.02 5.88
N SER A 296 17.25 4.16 5.11
CA SER A 296 15.91 3.80 5.56
C SER A 296 15.75 2.31 5.80
N ILE A 297 16.35 1.48 4.94
CA ILE A 297 16.33 0.02 5.09
C ILE A 297 17.16 -0.40 6.32
N GLN A 298 18.38 0.12 6.46
CA GLN A 298 19.23 -0.16 7.61
C GLN A 298 18.59 0.29 8.92
N PHE A 299 17.98 1.48 8.90
CA PHE A 299 17.24 2.01 10.03
C PHE A 299 16.00 1.16 10.33
N GLY A 300 15.25 0.74 9.31
CA GLY A 300 14.13 -0.18 9.43
C GLY A 300 14.50 -1.45 10.18
N PHE A 301 15.53 -2.17 9.73
CA PHE A 301 16.05 -3.36 10.41
C PHE A 301 16.51 -3.06 11.84
N SER A 302 17.31 -2.01 12.03
CA SER A 302 17.94 -1.73 13.32
C SER A 302 16.96 -1.20 14.37
N PHE A 303 15.98 -0.41 13.94
CA PHE A 303 15.03 0.28 14.81
C PHE A 303 13.80 -0.59 15.12
N THR A 304 13.27 -1.30 14.11
CA THR A 304 12.07 -2.14 14.30
C THR A 304 12.40 -3.60 14.61
N LYS A 305 13.68 -4.00 14.46
CA LYS A 305 14.18 -5.36 14.67
C LYS A 305 13.50 -6.43 13.81
N VAL A 306 12.87 -6.04 12.70
CA VAL A 306 12.26 -6.98 11.76
C VAL A 306 13.32 -7.86 11.10
N LYS A 307 12.93 -9.07 10.69
CA LYS A 307 13.77 -9.95 9.87
C LYS A 307 13.44 -9.88 8.39
N THR A 308 12.28 -9.32 8.03
CA THR A 308 11.85 -9.24 6.63
C THR A 308 11.30 -7.86 6.34
N ILE A 309 11.82 -7.24 5.28
CA ILE A 309 11.29 -5.99 4.74
C ILE A 309 10.69 -6.28 3.36
N ILE A 310 9.47 -5.85 3.10
CA ILE A 310 8.89 -5.81 1.75
C ILE A 310 8.98 -4.37 1.27
N VAL A 311 9.69 -4.11 0.18
CA VAL A 311 9.75 -2.79 -0.43
C VAL A 311 8.79 -2.74 -1.62
N GLN A 312 7.95 -1.72 -1.68
CA GLN A 312 7.11 -1.46 -2.84
C GLN A 312 7.88 -0.67 -3.89
N THR A 313 7.86 -1.12 -5.15
CA THR A 313 8.36 -0.30 -6.26
C THR A 313 7.52 0.98 -6.38
N ILE A 314 8.12 2.05 -6.89
CA ILE A 314 7.46 3.34 -7.07
C ILE A 314 6.39 3.18 -8.16
N PRO A 315 5.10 3.31 -7.82
CA PRO A 315 4.04 3.12 -8.80
C PRO A 315 3.92 4.33 -9.72
N VAL A 316 3.33 4.09 -10.88
CA VAL A 316 2.92 5.15 -11.79
C VAL A 316 1.70 5.86 -11.22
N MET A 317 1.86 7.13 -10.84
CA MET A 317 0.81 7.95 -10.24
C MET A 317 0.93 9.41 -10.66
N ASN A 318 -0.10 10.23 -10.45
CA ASN A 318 -0.15 11.63 -10.91
C ASN A 318 1.01 12.51 -10.45
N ASN A 319 1.61 12.22 -9.29
CA ASN A 319 2.75 12.98 -8.78
C ASN A 319 4.09 12.54 -9.37
N LEU A 320 4.13 11.44 -10.12
CA LEU A 320 5.36 10.98 -10.77
C LEU A 320 5.81 12.00 -11.83
N GLY A 321 7.05 12.46 -11.72
CA GLY A 321 7.69 13.42 -12.62
C GLY A 321 7.79 12.90 -14.05
N SER A 322 8.69 11.93 -14.26
CA SER A 322 8.87 11.20 -15.51
C SER A 322 8.81 9.68 -15.31
N LEU A 323 8.60 8.95 -16.41
CA LEU A 323 8.67 7.48 -16.37
C LEU A 323 10.13 7.00 -16.31
N SER A 324 11.06 7.73 -16.93
CA SER A 324 12.49 7.45 -16.88
C SER A 324 13.02 7.45 -15.44
N GLU A 325 12.63 8.43 -14.62
CA GLU A 325 13.02 8.51 -13.20
C GLU A 325 12.49 7.32 -12.40
N ALA A 326 11.19 6.98 -12.57
CA ALA A 326 10.60 5.81 -11.92
C ALA A 326 11.34 4.53 -12.30
N LYS A 327 11.67 4.38 -13.59
CA LYS A 327 12.41 3.24 -14.12
C LYS A 327 13.78 3.11 -13.46
N GLU A 328 14.56 4.19 -13.42
CA GLU A 328 15.89 4.15 -12.80
C GLU A 328 15.80 3.80 -11.31
N MET A 329 14.88 4.42 -10.59
CA MET A 329 14.74 4.16 -9.15
C MET A 329 14.20 2.75 -8.88
N ASN A 330 13.28 2.23 -9.69
CA ASN A 330 12.77 0.87 -9.56
C ASN A 330 13.83 -0.18 -9.91
N ALA A 331 14.64 0.05 -10.95
CA ALA A 331 15.81 -0.78 -11.24
C ALA A 331 16.77 -0.83 -10.05
N PHE A 332 17.02 0.33 -9.43
CA PHE A 332 17.84 0.42 -8.22
C PHE A 332 17.22 -0.34 -7.04
N ILE A 333 15.92 -0.18 -6.75
CA ILE A 333 15.24 -0.87 -5.65
C ILE A 333 15.36 -2.39 -5.80
N ILE A 334 15.06 -2.90 -7.00
CA ILE A 334 15.10 -4.33 -7.30
C ILE A 334 16.54 -4.84 -7.14
N LYS A 335 17.50 -4.18 -7.79
CA LYS A 335 18.91 -4.55 -7.68
C LYS A 335 19.41 -4.52 -6.23
N TYR A 336 19.10 -3.46 -5.49
CA TYR A 336 19.48 -3.33 -4.09
C TYR A 336 18.94 -4.48 -3.24
N ALA A 337 17.67 -4.87 -3.42
CA ALA A 337 17.09 -6.00 -2.71
C ALA A 337 17.82 -7.31 -3.01
N ARG A 338 18.20 -7.55 -4.28
CA ARG A 338 18.93 -8.77 -4.69
C ARG A 338 20.34 -8.79 -4.13
N ASP A 339 21.10 -7.70 -4.32
CA ASP A 339 22.46 -7.57 -3.82
C ASP A 339 22.49 -7.69 -2.29
N PHE A 340 21.54 -7.06 -1.58
CA PHE A 340 21.40 -7.20 -0.12
C PHE A 340 21.21 -8.66 0.28
N ASN A 341 20.25 -9.36 -0.34
CA ASN A 341 19.96 -10.74 0.01
C ASN A 341 21.14 -11.68 -0.32
N LEU A 342 21.87 -11.44 -1.42
CA LEU A 342 23.07 -12.21 -1.78
C LEU A 342 24.14 -12.06 -0.69
N ASN A 343 24.45 -10.82 -0.33
CA ASN A 343 25.45 -10.51 0.70
C ASN A 343 25.09 -11.11 2.06
N GLN A 344 23.79 -11.12 2.43
CA GLN A 344 23.33 -11.75 3.67
C GLN A 344 23.50 -13.28 3.67
N THR A 345 23.33 -13.93 2.52
CA THR A 345 23.56 -15.37 2.37
C THR A 345 25.06 -15.71 2.46
N GLU A 346 25.93 -14.88 1.87
CA GLU A 346 27.38 -15.08 1.87
C GLU A 346 28.03 -14.82 3.23
N ALA A 347 27.51 -13.87 4.00
CA ALA A 347 28.09 -13.48 5.29
C ALA A 347 28.05 -14.61 6.34
N GLY A 348 27.13 -15.57 6.24
CA GLY A 348 27.02 -16.72 7.16
C GLY A 348 26.79 -16.36 8.63
N ASP A 349 26.50 -15.10 8.93
CA ASP A 349 26.39 -14.55 10.28
C ASP A 349 25.03 -14.87 10.92
N ASN A 350 24.87 -14.67 12.23
CA ASN A 350 23.56 -14.76 12.89
C ASN A 350 22.54 -13.76 12.32
N ASP A 351 23.00 -12.71 11.62
CA ASP A 351 22.17 -11.78 10.85
C ASP A 351 21.73 -12.31 9.47
N ALA A 352 22.20 -13.49 9.04
CA ALA A 352 21.91 -14.13 7.74
C ALA A 352 20.42 -14.45 7.49
N TYR A 353 19.52 -14.05 8.40
CA TYR A 353 18.08 -14.17 8.26
C TYR A 353 17.38 -12.89 7.76
N ARG A 354 18.09 -11.77 7.65
CA ARG A 354 17.49 -10.53 7.12
C ARG A 354 17.21 -10.67 5.63
N ARG A 355 15.99 -10.35 5.22
CA ARG A 355 15.58 -10.42 3.81
C ARG A 355 14.83 -9.17 3.37
N ILE A 356 15.05 -8.79 2.12
CA ILE A 356 14.28 -7.76 1.42
C ILE A 356 13.52 -8.44 0.27
N LEU A 357 12.20 -8.32 0.27
CA LEU A 357 11.35 -8.76 -0.84
C LEU A 357 10.84 -7.52 -1.59
N VAL A 358 10.54 -7.65 -2.87
CA VAL A 358 9.98 -6.55 -3.68
C VAL A 358 8.53 -6.86 -4.05
N LEU A 359 7.64 -5.92 -3.75
CA LEU A 359 6.27 -5.89 -4.25
C LEU A 359 6.20 -4.94 -5.45
N ASP A 360 5.96 -5.48 -6.65
CA ASP A 360 6.10 -4.72 -7.90
C ASP A 360 4.85 -3.89 -8.26
N LEU A 361 4.57 -2.87 -7.46
CA LEU A 361 3.44 -1.96 -7.68
C LEU A 361 3.60 -1.09 -8.95
N PHE A 362 4.83 -0.88 -9.42
CA PHE A 362 5.12 -0.24 -10.71
C PHE A 362 4.56 -1.04 -11.87
N ALA A 363 4.88 -2.33 -11.96
CA ALA A 363 4.32 -3.19 -13.02
C ALA A 363 2.79 -3.19 -12.99
N TYR A 364 2.22 -3.32 -11.78
CA TYR A 364 0.77 -3.33 -11.63
C TYR A 364 0.11 -2.04 -12.14
N THR A 365 0.66 -0.88 -11.77
CA THR A 365 0.12 0.41 -12.18
C THR A 365 0.35 0.73 -13.66
N ILE A 366 1.42 0.21 -14.28
CA ILE A 366 1.60 0.23 -15.74
C ILE A 366 0.46 -0.54 -16.43
N HIS A 367 0.17 -1.76 -15.99
CA HIS A 367 -0.90 -2.56 -16.57
C HIS A 367 -2.27 -1.90 -16.40
N LEU A 368 -2.59 -1.40 -15.20
CA LEU A 368 -3.83 -0.65 -14.94
C LEU A 368 -3.98 0.56 -15.87
N PHE A 369 -2.90 1.34 -16.01
CA PHE A 369 -2.91 2.54 -16.82
C PHE A 369 -3.06 2.24 -18.32
N LEU A 370 -2.33 1.25 -18.83
CA LEU A 370 -2.39 0.83 -20.23
C LEU A 370 -3.78 0.32 -20.59
N GLN A 371 -4.29 -0.64 -19.82
CA GLN A 371 -5.58 -1.27 -20.07
C GLN A 371 -6.71 -0.24 -20.05
N ASN A 372 -6.74 0.63 -19.03
CA ASN A 372 -7.78 1.66 -18.97
C ASN A 372 -7.64 2.67 -20.11
N SER A 373 -6.41 3.07 -20.48
CA SER A 373 -6.15 4.00 -21.59
C SER A 373 -6.65 3.45 -22.93
N GLN A 374 -6.53 2.15 -23.17
CA GLN A 374 -7.12 1.49 -24.34
C GLN A 374 -8.65 1.57 -24.31
N ASP A 375 -9.26 1.24 -23.17
CA ASP A 375 -10.71 1.20 -23.03
C ASP A 375 -11.36 2.58 -23.18
N ILE A 376 -10.69 3.64 -22.72
CA ILE A 376 -11.16 5.02 -22.88
C ILE A 376 -10.74 5.65 -24.22
N GLY A 377 -10.15 4.87 -25.14
CA GLY A 377 -9.74 5.33 -26.47
C GLY A 377 -8.67 6.43 -26.43
N LYS A 378 -7.78 6.39 -25.44
CA LYS A 378 -6.57 7.24 -25.37
C LYS A 378 -5.31 6.54 -25.85
N PHE A 379 -5.39 5.24 -26.08
CA PHE A 379 -4.33 4.48 -26.72
C PHE A 379 -4.92 3.54 -27.78
N PRO A 380 -4.31 3.42 -28.98
CA PRO A 380 -4.79 2.51 -30.01
C PRO A 380 -4.88 1.08 -29.49
N ARG A 381 -6.02 0.42 -29.72
CA ARG A 381 -6.32 -0.89 -29.11
C ARG A 381 -5.31 -1.95 -29.50
N GLU A 382 -4.93 -2.02 -30.78
CA GLU A 382 -4.00 -3.04 -31.30
C GLU A 382 -2.56 -2.82 -30.83
N GLU A 383 -2.08 -1.58 -30.82
CA GLU A 383 -0.77 -1.23 -30.24
C GLU A 383 -0.73 -1.55 -28.74
N GLY A 384 -1.79 -1.21 -28.01
CA GLY A 384 -1.92 -1.55 -26.61
C GLY A 384 -1.95 -3.04 -26.32
N LYS A 385 -2.66 -3.84 -27.11
CA LYS A 385 -2.65 -5.30 -26.96
C LYS A 385 -1.26 -5.88 -27.22
N ASN A 386 -0.56 -5.34 -28.23
CA ASN A 386 0.80 -5.78 -28.53
C ASN A 386 1.75 -5.47 -27.37
N LEU A 387 1.73 -4.23 -26.88
CA LEU A 387 2.54 -3.82 -25.73
C LEU A 387 2.19 -4.60 -24.46
N GLN A 388 0.91 -4.79 -24.19
CA GLN A 388 0.45 -5.59 -23.05
C GLN A 388 0.97 -7.03 -23.13
N ARG A 389 0.93 -7.66 -24.32
CA ARG A 389 1.51 -8.99 -24.53
C ARG A 389 3.01 -9.03 -24.26
N LYS A 390 3.76 -8.01 -24.73
CA LYS A 390 5.20 -7.92 -24.47
C LYS A 390 5.48 -7.81 -22.97
N LEU A 391 4.79 -6.91 -22.27
CA LEU A 391 4.91 -6.74 -20.82
C LEU A 391 4.61 -8.02 -20.03
N PHE A 392 3.59 -8.79 -20.44
CA PHE A 392 3.27 -10.08 -19.79
C PHE A 392 4.31 -11.18 -20.06
N ASN A 393 4.96 -11.12 -21.22
CA ASN A 393 5.92 -12.12 -21.66
C ASN A 393 7.36 -11.81 -21.22
N CYS A 394 7.60 -10.69 -20.53
CA CYS A 394 8.91 -10.41 -19.94
C CYS A 394 9.30 -11.52 -18.96
N GLU A 395 10.51 -12.05 -19.14
CA GLU A 395 11.08 -13.07 -18.26
C GLU A 395 11.89 -12.45 -17.13
N SER A 396 12.35 -11.21 -17.30
CA SER A 396 13.09 -10.45 -16.31
C SER A 396 12.45 -9.09 -16.01
N TYR A 397 12.81 -8.51 -14.85
CA TYR A 397 12.42 -7.14 -14.51
C TYR A 397 13.04 -6.12 -15.47
N ASP A 398 14.27 -6.34 -15.93
CA ASP A 398 14.95 -5.41 -16.85
C ASP A 398 14.22 -5.35 -18.20
N ASP A 399 13.78 -6.48 -18.74
CA ASP A 399 12.96 -6.51 -19.96
C ASP A 399 11.64 -5.76 -19.77
N PHE A 400 10.99 -5.93 -18.61
CA PHE A 400 9.77 -5.21 -18.28
C PHE A 400 10.00 -3.70 -18.25
N LEU A 401 11.09 -3.25 -17.61
CA LEU A 401 11.45 -1.83 -17.53
C LEU A 401 11.75 -1.22 -18.90
N VAL A 402 12.36 -1.99 -19.81
CA VAL A 402 12.60 -1.56 -21.19
C VAL A 402 11.28 -1.42 -21.94
N GLU A 403 10.43 -2.45 -21.93
CA GLU A 403 9.13 -2.40 -22.64
C GLU A 403 8.20 -1.32 -22.06
N ALA A 404 8.26 -1.07 -20.75
CA ALA A 404 7.49 -0.01 -20.11
C ALA A 404 7.83 1.39 -20.66
N THR A 405 9.02 1.61 -21.24
CA THR A 405 9.36 2.93 -21.83
C THR A 405 8.46 3.35 -22.98
N ALA A 406 7.85 2.39 -23.68
CA ALA A 406 6.84 2.67 -24.70
C ALA A 406 5.62 3.45 -24.14
N MET A 407 5.40 3.40 -22.82
CA MET A 407 4.33 4.12 -22.14
C MET A 407 4.61 5.61 -21.93
N GLU A 408 5.85 6.08 -22.10
CA GLU A 408 6.23 7.46 -21.78
C GLU A 408 5.48 8.48 -22.63
N MET A 409 5.38 8.23 -23.93
CA MET A 409 4.59 9.06 -24.86
C MET A 409 3.11 9.11 -24.44
N LEU A 410 2.51 7.94 -24.17
CA LEU A 410 1.11 7.84 -23.74
C LEU A 410 0.86 8.58 -22.42
N MET A 411 1.78 8.48 -21.46
CA MET A 411 1.66 9.16 -20.16
C MET A 411 1.75 10.68 -20.29
N SER A 412 2.55 11.17 -21.25
CA SER A 412 2.63 12.59 -21.58
C SER A 412 1.32 13.08 -22.23
N ASP A 413 0.83 12.36 -23.24
CA ASP A 413 -0.34 12.77 -24.03
C ASP A 413 -1.66 12.74 -23.24
N THR A 414 -1.73 11.89 -22.21
CA THR A 414 -2.91 11.76 -21.35
C THR A 414 -2.89 12.70 -20.15
N LYS A 415 -1.81 13.49 -19.98
CA LYS A 415 -1.67 14.43 -18.87
C LYS A 415 -2.53 15.65 -19.11
N ASN A 416 -3.47 15.89 -18.19
CA ASN A 416 -4.34 17.05 -18.24
C ASN A 416 -4.15 17.87 -16.96
N CYS A 417 -3.62 19.09 -17.11
CA CYS A 417 -3.29 19.96 -15.98
C CYS A 417 -4.37 21.03 -15.83
N TYR A 418 -5.02 21.05 -14.68
CA TYR A 418 -5.96 22.09 -14.27
C TYR A 418 -5.38 22.87 -13.09
N LEU A 419 -6.05 23.97 -12.69
CA LEU A 419 -5.66 24.80 -11.53
C LEU A 419 -5.51 24.01 -10.20
N GLY A 420 -5.98 22.76 -10.14
CA GLY A 420 -5.84 21.85 -9.00
C GLY A 420 -4.85 20.68 -9.20
N GLY A 421 -3.96 20.75 -10.19
CA GLY A 421 -2.93 19.74 -10.45
C GLY A 421 -3.08 19.00 -11.79
N CYS A 422 -2.05 18.22 -12.13
CA CYS A 422 -2.04 17.39 -13.33
C CYS A 422 -2.61 16.00 -13.03
N ARG A 423 -3.53 15.55 -13.88
CA ARG A 423 -4.12 14.21 -13.79
C ARG A 423 -3.91 13.45 -15.09
N ARG A 424 -3.50 12.19 -14.99
CA ARG A 424 -3.40 11.29 -16.14
C ARG A 424 -4.75 10.62 -16.39
N LYS A 425 -5.34 10.85 -17.57
CA LYS A 425 -6.69 10.37 -17.91
C LYS A 425 -6.83 8.85 -17.78
N GLY A 426 -5.77 8.10 -18.13
CA GLY A 426 -5.72 6.65 -17.99
C GLY A 426 -5.85 6.13 -16.55
N PHE A 427 -5.77 6.97 -15.51
CA PHE A 427 -6.08 6.56 -14.13
C PHE A 427 -7.41 7.05 -13.60
N VAL A 428 -7.87 8.22 -14.06
CA VAL A 428 -9.00 8.93 -13.42
C VAL A 428 -10.30 8.86 -14.21
N CYS A 429 -10.26 8.54 -15.50
CA CYS A 429 -11.42 8.52 -16.38
C CYS A 429 -11.87 7.08 -16.67
N ALA A 430 -13.18 6.83 -16.71
CA ALA A 430 -13.77 5.57 -17.17
C ALA A 430 -14.39 5.65 -18.58
N ASP A 431 -14.34 6.82 -19.22
CA ASP A 431 -14.74 7.02 -20.61
C ASP A 431 -13.85 8.04 -21.32
N SER A 432 -13.94 8.08 -22.65
CA SER A 432 -13.11 8.91 -23.52
C SER A 432 -13.24 10.42 -23.31
N ASN A 433 -14.39 10.86 -22.79
CA ASN A 433 -14.69 12.25 -22.47
C ASN A 433 -14.48 12.57 -20.99
N CYS A 434 -14.09 11.58 -20.18
CA CYS A 434 -13.94 11.70 -18.73
C CYS A 434 -15.21 12.22 -18.02
N LYS A 435 -16.41 11.86 -18.52
CA LYS A 435 -17.68 12.20 -17.87
C LYS A 435 -17.92 11.34 -16.62
N THR A 436 -17.34 10.14 -16.62
CA THR A 436 -17.36 9.15 -15.54
C THR A 436 -15.94 8.93 -15.02
N LYS A 437 -15.83 8.72 -13.71
CA LYS A 437 -14.54 8.50 -13.04
C LYS A 437 -14.21 7.01 -13.00
N SER A 438 -12.93 6.71 -13.15
CA SER A 438 -12.40 5.35 -13.03
C SER A 438 -12.51 4.83 -11.61
N ALA A 439 -13.00 3.61 -11.45
CA ALA A 439 -12.95 2.89 -10.19
C ALA A 439 -11.55 2.28 -9.90
N ILE A 440 -10.49 2.67 -10.62
CA ILE A 440 -9.10 2.32 -10.30
C ILE A 440 -8.53 3.33 -9.30
N THR A 441 -8.68 4.62 -9.59
CA THR A 441 -8.24 5.72 -8.73
C THR A 441 -9.23 6.88 -8.79
N LYS A 442 -9.41 7.58 -7.67
CA LYS A 442 -10.22 8.82 -7.67
C LYS A 442 -9.47 10.01 -8.25
N ASP A 443 -8.21 10.13 -7.87
CA ASP A 443 -7.39 11.31 -8.07
C ASP A 443 -6.05 11.00 -8.75
N GLY A 444 -5.91 9.76 -9.27
CA GLY A 444 -4.69 9.24 -9.92
C GLY A 444 -3.51 9.05 -8.99
N MET A 445 -3.73 9.06 -7.67
CA MET A 445 -2.73 8.74 -6.66
C MET A 445 -3.25 7.68 -5.68
N HIS A 446 -4.45 7.89 -5.17
CA HIS A 446 -5.08 6.98 -4.23
C HIS A 446 -5.90 5.93 -4.97
N HIS A 447 -5.56 4.67 -4.69
CA HIS A 447 -6.23 3.51 -5.23
C HIS A 447 -7.64 3.36 -4.66
N CYS A 448 -8.57 2.92 -5.50
CA CYS A 448 -9.89 2.49 -5.07
C CYS A 448 -9.76 1.07 -4.47
N ASN A 449 -9.49 1.03 -3.16
CA ASN A 449 -9.19 -0.20 -2.42
C ASN A 449 -10.17 -1.35 -2.69
N SER A 450 -11.49 -1.08 -2.71
CA SER A 450 -12.50 -2.11 -3.02
C SER A 450 -12.29 -2.86 -4.35
N GLN A 451 -11.56 -2.26 -5.29
CA GLN A 451 -11.29 -2.85 -6.60
C GLN A 451 -9.89 -3.46 -6.67
N VAL A 452 -8.85 -2.74 -6.23
CA VAL A 452 -7.48 -3.15 -6.54
C VAL A 452 -6.80 -3.97 -5.46
N GLY A 453 -7.12 -3.78 -4.18
CA GLY A 453 -6.25 -4.35 -3.16
C GLY A 453 -6.54 -5.79 -2.80
N GLY A 454 -7.54 -6.43 -3.43
CA GLY A 454 -7.54 -7.89 -3.53
C GLY A 454 -6.22 -8.40 -4.11
N ARG A 455 -5.73 -7.79 -5.20
CA ARG A 455 -4.42 -8.11 -5.78
C ARG A 455 -3.26 -7.76 -4.86
N ILE A 456 -3.27 -6.55 -4.29
CA ILE A 456 -2.18 -6.06 -3.43
C ILE A 456 -2.01 -6.95 -2.19
N ASN A 457 -3.11 -7.30 -1.53
CA ASN A 457 -3.09 -8.18 -0.37
C ASN A 457 -2.66 -9.60 -0.75
N THR A 458 -3.15 -10.14 -1.88
CA THR A 458 -2.76 -11.48 -2.34
C THR A 458 -1.27 -11.55 -2.69
N ALA A 459 -0.74 -10.53 -3.38
CA ALA A 459 0.69 -10.43 -3.68
C ALA A 459 1.52 -10.35 -2.39
N THR A 460 1.12 -9.49 -1.44
CA THR A 460 1.80 -9.36 -0.15
C THR A 460 1.83 -10.71 0.58
N ALA A 461 0.70 -11.42 0.64
CA ALA A 461 0.62 -12.73 1.28
C ALA A 461 1.44 -13.80 0.54
N CYS A 462 1.47 -13.77 -0.80
CA CYS A 462 2.30 -14.66 -1.62
C CYS A 462 3.80 -14.44 -1.37
N LEU A 463 4.25 -13.18 -1.33
CA LEU A 463 5.65 -12.83 -1.04
C LEU A 463 6.07 -13.27 0.36
N LEU A 464 5.21 -13.01 1.35
CA LEU A 464 5.44 -13.50 2.70
C LEU A 464 5.51 -15.02 2.72
N LYS A 465 4.59 -15.71 2.03
CA LYS A 465 4.68 -17.16 1.85
C LYS A 465 6.04 -17.60 1.29
N CYS A 466 6.62 -16.92 0.29
CA CYS A 466 7.95 -17.30 -0.24
C CYS A 466 9.04 -17.29 0.85
N ARG A 467 8.98 -16.33 1.78
CA ARG A 467 9.92 -16.24 2.90
C ARG A 467 9.61 -17.22 4.02
N TYR A 468 8.33 -17.46 4.24
CA TYR A 468 7.73 -18.11 5.39
C TYR A 468 7.06 -19.44 4.99
N SER A 469 7.54 -20.13 3.96
CA SER A 469 7.14 -21.50 3.65
C SER A 469 8.23 -22.43 4.13
N GLY A 470 7.90 -23.28 5.10
CA GLY A 470 8.82 -24.12 5.90
C GLY A 470 9.58 -25.23 5.17
N ASP A 471 9.81 -25.13 3.85
CA ASP A 471 10.48 -26.17 3.06
C ASP A 471 12.00 -26.23 3.31
N GLY A 472 12.54 -25.50 4.29
CA GLY A 472 13.96 -25.50 4.65
C GLY A 472 14.90 -24.87 3.60
N LYS A 473 14.41 -24.61 2.37
CA LYS A 473 15.13 -23.93 1.28
C LYS A 473 15.11 -22.41 1.39
N VAL A 474 14.68 -21.88 2.53
CA VAL A 474 14.55 -20.45 2.82
C VAL A 474 15.89 -19.68 2.70
N ASN A 475 17.02 -20.40 2.66
CA ASN A 475 18.35 -19.84 2.44
C ASN A 475 18.80 -19.80 0.96
N ASP A 476 18.11 -20.50 0.06
CA ASP A 476 18.43 -20.41 -1.37
C ASP A 476 17.83 -19.15 -1.98
N ILE A 477 18.70 -18.22 -2.32
CA ILE A 477 18.33 -16.94 -2.90
C ILE A 477 17.73 -17.04 -4.29
N HIS A 478 18.12 -18.06 -5.07
CA HIS A 478 17.55 -18.29 -6.39
C HIS A 478 16.09 -18.72 -6.27
N SER A 479 15.80 -19.69 -5.40
CA SER A 479 14.43 -20.11 -5.10
C SER A 479 13.56 -18.95 -4.55
N LEU A 480 14.11 -18.10 -3.67
CA LEU A 480 13.38 -16.94 -3.16
C LEU A 480 13.05 -15.93 -4.26
N THR A 481 14.03 -15.64 -5.13
CA THR A 481 13.89 -14.71 -6.25
C THR A 481 12.86 -15.21 -7.27
N GLU A 482 12.91 -16.49 -7.62
CA GLU A 482 11.95 -17.14 -8.52
C GLU A 482 10.53 -17.09 -7.93
N CYS A 483 10.38 -17.40 -6.63
CA CYS A 483 9.08 -17.34 -5.96
C CYS A 483 8.52 -15.90 -5.95
N GLU A 484 9.35 -14.90 -5.65
CA GLU A 484 8.96 -13.49 -5.69
C GLU A 484 8.50 -13.07 -7.09
N MET A 485 9.27 -13.41 -8.14
CA MET A 485 8.90 -13.12 -9.52
C MET A 485 7.57 -13.76 -9.90
N LYS A 486 7.34 -15.02 -9.51
CA LYS A 486 6.08 -15.72 -9.75
C LYS A 486 4.90 -15.02 -9.05
N CYS A 487 5.06 -14.62 -7.79
CA CYS A 487 4.04 -13.88 -7.05
C CYS A 487 3.70 -12.54 -7.71
N ASN A 488 4.72 -11.75 -8.09
CA ASN A 488 4.51 -10.46 -8.75
C ASN A 488 3.89 -10.63 -10.13
N LYS A 489 4.37 -11.58 -10.94
CA LYS A 489 3.79 -11.85 -12.27
C LYS A 489 2.32 -12.21 -12.21
N LEU A 490 1.92 -13.02 -11.22
CA LEU A 490 0.54 -13.46 -11.05
C LEU A 490 -0.37 -12.34 -10.52
N TYR A 491 0.07 -11.63 -9.48
CA TYR A 491 -0.81 -10.73 -8.73
C TYR A 491 -0.58 -9.25 -9.03
N MET A 492 0.65 -8.82 -9.32
CA MET A 492 1.01 -7.44 -9.69
C MET A 492 0.96 -7.20 -11.21
N SER A 493 0.11 -7.95 -11.92
CA SER A 493 -0.23 -7.74 -13.31
C SER A 493 -1.75 -7.69 -13.47
N LEU A 494 -2.26 -7.66 -14.70
CA LEU A 494 -3.69 -7.87 -14.98
C LEU A 494 -3.96 -9.25 -15.58
N ASP A 495 -3.04 -10.18 -15.41
CA ASP A 495 -3.25 -11.56 -15.86
C ASP A 495 -4.43 -12.17 -15.08
N VAL A 496 -5.19 -13.03 -15.74
CA VAL A 496 -6.35 -13.66 -15.13
C VAL A 496 -5.86 -14.63 -14.07
N VAL A 497 -6.25 -14.39 -12.81
CA VAL A 497 -5.99 -15.35 -11.74
C VAL A 497 -6.98 -16.50 -11.87
N ASP A 498 -6.50 -17.67 -12.30
CA ASP A 498 -7.31 -18.88 -12.40
C ASP A 498 -7.83 -19.26 -11.00
N TRP A 499 -9.13 -19.49 -10.92
CA TRP A 499 -9.82 -19.90 -9.71
C TRP A 499 -9.42 -21.31 -9.28
N LYS A 500 -8.93 -22.16 -10.19
CA LYS A 500 -8.38 -23.48 -9.83
C LYS A 500 -7.14 -23.35 -8.94
N ASP A 501 -6.42 -22.24 -9.08
CA ASP A 501 -5.26 -21.88 -8.26
C ASP A 501 -5.66 -21.10 -6.99
N ALA A 502 -6.91 -20.61 -6.93
CA ALA A 502 -7.52 -19.97 -5.77
C ALA A 502 -8.02 -20.94 -4.68
N ARG A 503 -7.54 -22.20 -4.67
CA ARG A 503 -7.81 -23.12 -3.55
C ARG A 503 -7.29 -22.51 -2.25
N PRO A 504 -7.92 -22.75 -1.09
CA PRO A 504 -7.38 -22.31 0.19
C PRO A 504 -5.97 -22.85 0.34
N ILE A 505 -4.96 -21.99 0.25
CA ILE A 505 -3.58 -22.39 0.50
C ILE A 505 -3.40 -22.31 2.02
N SER A 506 -3.91 -23.32 2.72
CA SER A 506 -3.64 -23.50 4.15
C SER A 506 -2.29 -24.18 4.30
N MET A 507 -1.32 -23.47 4.86
CA MET A 507 -0.02 -24.05 5.20
C MET A 507 0.12 -24.05 6.70
N ASN A 508 0.04 -25.24 7.27
CA ASN A 508 0.43 -25.48 8.64
C ASN A 508 1.94 -25.57 8.67
N TRP A 509 2.57 -24.77 9.53
CA TRP A 509 3.98 -24.91 9.79
C TRP A 509 4.24 -26.01 10.82
N GLN A 510 5.35 -26.71 10.65
CA GLN A 510 6.05 -27.34 11.77
C GLN A 510 7.08 -26.34 12.29
N ALA A 511 7.00 -25.99 13.58
CA ALA A 511 8.13 -25.33 14.24
C ALA A 511 9.32 -26.27 14.13
N ILE A 512 10.30 -25.87 13.32
CA ILE A 512 11.65 -26.38 13.50
C ILE A 512 12.16 -25.64 14.72
N ASP A 513 12.32 -26.37 15.82
CA ASP A 513 12.97 -25.87 17.02
C ASP A 513 14.36 -25.35 16.64
N LEU A 514 14.51 -24.01 16.59
CA LEU A 514 15.75 -23.33 16.23
C LEU A 514 16.86 -23.58 17.27
N LEU A 515 16.55 -24.26 18.39
CA LEU A 515 17.50 -24.64 19.44
C LEU A 515 18.12 -26.03 19.25
N GLY A 516 17.92 -26.69 18.09
CA GLY A 516 18.63 -27.94 17.76
C GLY A 516 18.24 -29.16 18.59
N ARG A 517 17.07 -29.15 19.25
CA ARG A 517 16.53 -30.36 19.91
C ARG A 517 15.67 -31.15 18.92
N LYS A 518 15.91 -32.46 18.90
CA LYS A 518 15.39 -33.44 17.93
C LYS A 518 13.96 -33.17 17.42
N ASN A 519 13.85 -33.20 16.09
CA ASN A 519 12.60 -33.20 15.33
C ASN A 519 11.59 -34.21 15.87
N ILE A 520 10.41 -33.73 16.28
CA ILE A 520 9.21 -34.57 16.41
C ILE A 520 8.31 -34.21 15.23
N THR A 521 8.39 -35.02 14.18
CA THR A 521 7.53 -34.92 13.01
C THR A 521 6.15 -35.48 13.38
N ARG A 522 5.10 -34.66 13.35
CA ARG A 522 3.72 -35.14 13.28
C ARG A 522 3.18 -34.83 11.89
N SER A 523 2.89 -35.88 11.11
CA SER A 523 2.07 -35.76 9.92
C SER A 523 0.66 -35.36 10.34
N VAL A 524 0.13 -34.32 9.72
CA VAL A 524 -1.30 -34.06 9.70
C VAL A 524 -1.74 -34.43 8.30
N ASP A 525 -2.54 -35.48 8.18
CA ASP A 525 -3.04 -35.93 6.89
C ASP A 525 -3.79 -34.79 6.21
N SER A 526 -3.42 -34.52 4.96
CA SER A 526 -4.16 -33.61 4.09
C SER A 526 -5.53 -34.20 3.81
N VAL A 527 -6.59 -33.61 4.37
CA VAL A 527 -7.96 -33.91 3.97
C VAL A 527 -8.17 -33.31 2.58
N ALA A 528 -8.06 -34.15 1.56
CA ALA A 528 -8.50 -33.83 0.20
C ALA A 528 -10.03 -33.89 0.17
N TYR A 529 -10.69 -32.75 0.00
CA TYR A 529 -12.12 -32.72 -0.33
C TYR A 529 -12.27 -32.98 -1.84
N SER A 530 -12.80 -34.15 -2.20
CA SER A 530 -13.35 -34.40 -3.53
C SER A 530 -14.78 -33.89 -3.56
N TYR A 531 -15.06 -32.90 -4.40
CA TYR A 531 -16.43 -32.62 -4.83
C TYR A 531 -16.74 -33.56 -6.00
N GLU A 532 -17.65 -34.52 -5.80
CA GLU A 532 -18.29 -35.24 -6.90
C GLU A 532 -19.58 -34.52 -7.29
N ASN A 533 -19.54 -33.97 -8.51
CA ASN A 533 -20.60 -33.44 -9.40
C ASN A 533 -21.71 -32.53 -8.87
#